data_AF-A0A0W0XH04-F1
#
_entry.id   AF-A0A0W0XH04-F1
#
_cell.length_a   1.000
_cell.length_b   1.000
_cell.length_c   1.000
_cell.angle_alpha   90.00
_cell.angle_beta   90.00
_cell.angle_gamma   90.00
#
_symmetry.space_group_name_H-M   'P 1'
#
loop_
_entity.id
_entity.type
_entity.pdbx_description
1 polymer ?
#
loop_
_entity_poly.entity_id
_entity_poly.type
_entity_poly.pdbx_seq_one_letter_code
_entity_poly.pdbx_strand_id
1 'polypeptide(L)'
;MRADTLLNWILRGIILFWAVWFTLVTASDSVNLLQVTHFLSPNIPFSSHNYNLVVKTLLVYDLQSLATGAYLAIILGCFIASILFWWAVISLNKEVSYLAFAVSLAITAIFILFDEFFIQYEFEHQHVIRLTFQIVTFLLYYLISCKDNEKFETKK
;
A
#
# COMPACT_ATOMS: atom_id res chain seq x y z
N MET A 1 0.13 -30.96 11.54
CA MET A 1 -0.43 -29.61 11.77
C MET A 1 -1.89 -29.62 11.31
N ARG A 2 -2.85 -29.12 12.12
CA ARG A 2 -4.26 -29.04 11.68
C ARG A 2 -4.41 -28.02 10.56
N ALA A 3 -5.27 -28.28 9.58
CA ALA A 3 -5.54 -27.37 8.45
C ALA A 3 -5.89 -25.95 8.92
N ASP A 4 -6.63 -25.83 10.02
CA ASP A 4 -7.05 -24.55 10.61
C ASP A 4 -5.86 -23.72 11.12
N THR A 5 -4.82 -24.38 11.65
CA THR A 5 -3.59 -23.69 12.07
C THR A 5 -2.83 -23.14 10.87
N LEU A 6 -2.76 -23.89 9.77
CA LEU A 6 -2.10 -23.44 8.54
C LEU A 6 -2.80 -22.23 7.93
N LEU A 7 -4.14 -22.26 7.84
CA LEU A 7 -4.93 -21.16 7.29
C LEU A 7 -4.74 -19.87 8.10
N ASN A 8 -4.70 -19.97 9.42
CA ASN A 8 -4.41 -18.83 10.30
C ASN A 8 -3.01 -18.23 10.06
N TRP A 9 -1.99 -19.05 9.82
CA TRP A 9 -0.66 -18.56 9.47
C TRP A 9 -0.64 -17.86 8.12
N ILE A 10 -1.38 -18.36 7.13
CA ILE A 10 -1.53 -17.73 5.81
C ILE A 10 -2.19 -16.36 5.95
N LEU A 11 -3.31 -16.25 6.69
CA LEU A 11 -3.99 -14.97 6.93
C LEU A 11 -3.05 -13.93 7.55
N ARG A 12 -2.33 -14.32 8.61
CA ARG A 12 -1.36 -13.43 9.27
C ARG A 12 -0.20 -13.06 8.36
N GLY A 13 0.28 -14.00 7.55
CA GLY A 13 1.34 -13.77 6.57
C GLY A 13 0.95 -12.73 5.51
N ILE A 14 -0.29 -12.80 5.01
CA ILE A 14 -0.81 -11.82 4.04
C ILE A 14 -0.84 -10.41 4.62
N ILE A 15 -1.39 -10.24 5.84
CA ILE A 15 -1.47 -8.93 6.49
C ILE A 15 -0.07 -8.39 6.82
N LEU A 16 0.81 -9.25 7.35
CA LEU A 16 2.19 -8.88 7.67
C LEU A 16 2.97 -8.47 6.41
N PHE A 17 2.79 -9.18 5.30
CA PHE A 17 3.42 -8.83 4.03
C PHE A 17 3.07 -7.39 3.63
N TRP A 18 1.78 -7.02 3.64
CA TRP A 18 1.35 -5.67 3.28
C TRP A 18 1.80 -4.62 4.31
N ALA A 19 1.85 -4.95 5.60
CA ALA A 19 2.40 -4.06 6.63
C ALA A 19 3.87 -3.70 6.33
N VAL A 20 4.68 -4.72 6.04
CA VAL A 20 6.11 -4.55 5.71
C VAL A 20 6.26 -3.80 4.38
N TRP A 21 5.49 -4.16 3.36
CA TRP A 21 5.52 -3.50 2.05
C TRP A 21 5.27 -1.99 2.17
N PHE A 22 4.15 -1.58 2.79
CA PHE A 22 3.82 -0.17 2.96
C PHE A 22 4.79 0.56 3.88
N THR A 23 5.39 -0.13 4.85
CA THR A 23 6.48 0.44 5.67
C THR A 23 7.70 0.77 4.80
N LEU A 24 8.12 -0.14 3.94
CA LEU A 24 9.26 0.07 3.04
C LEU A 24 9.01 1.20 2.03
N VAL A 25 7.80 1.23 1.43
CA VAL A 25 7.39 2.31 0.53
C VAL A 25 7.43 3.66 1.27
N THR A 26 6.73 3.77 2.40
CA THR A 26 6.69 5.01 3.19
C THR A 26 8.10 5.46 3.60
N ALA A 27 8.94 4.55 4.08
CA ALA A 27 10.27 4.88 4.55
C ALA A 27 11.20 5.33 3.42
N SER A 28 11.22 4.61 2.30
CA SER A 28 12.06 4.96 1.14
C SER A 28 11.60 6.24 0.44
N ASP A 29 10.28 6.48 0.36
CA ASP A 29 9.73 7.73 -0.18
C ASP A 29 9.98 8.91 0.76
N SER A 30 9.89 8.71 2.08
CA SER A 30 10.23 9.74 3.07
C SER A 30 11.70 10.13 2.99
N VAL A 31 12.61 9.16 2.84
CA VAL A 31 14.03 9.45 2.61
C VAL A 31 14.22 10.24 1.32
N ASN A 32 13.55 9.85 0.24
CA ASN A 32 13.64 10.59 -1.01
C ASN A 32 13.12 12.03 -0.87
N LEU A 33 12.01 12.24 -0.15
CA LEU A 33 11.50 13.59 0.14
C LEU A 33 12.51 14.43 0.94
N LEU A 34 13.12 13.85 1.98
CA LEU A 34 14.14 14.53 2.79
C LEU A 34 15.40 14.88 1.98
N GLN A 35 15.77 14.04 1.00
CA GLN A 35 16.89 14.33 0.10
C GLN A 35 16.58 15.51 -0.84
N VAL A 36 15.41 15.53 -1.48
CA VAL A 36 15.05 16.60 -2.43
C VAL A 36 14.79 17.94 -1.73
N THR A 37 14.44 17.91 -0.44
CA THR A 37 14.30 19.09 0.43
C THR A 37 15.59 19.46 1.17
N HIS A 38 16.70 18.78 0.87
CA HIS A 38 18.03 19.02 1.44
C HIS A 38 18.17 18.82 2.97
N PHE A 39 17.22 18.14 3.62
CA PHE A 39 17.36 17.71 5.02
C PHE A 39 18.25 16.46 5.17
N LEU A 40 18.51 15.73 4.08
CA LEU A 40 19.30 14.51 4.07
C LEU A 40 20.30 14.51 2.92
N SER A 41 21.44 13.83 3.10
CA SER A 41 22.45 13.68 2.05
C SER A 41 21.88 12.90 0.85
N PRO A 42 22.14 13.34 -0.40
CA PRO A 42 21.74 12.62 -1.60
C PRO A 42 22.45 11.26 -1.76
N ASN A 43 23.53 11.01 -1.00
CA ASN A 43 24.31 9.78 -1.11
C ASN A 43 23.74 8.60 -0.29
N ILE A 44 22.61 8.80 0.42
CA ILE A 44 21.96 7.71 1.16
C ILE A 44 21.28 6.77 0.15
N PRO A 45 21.65 5.47 0.12
CA PRO A 45 21.20 4.55 -0.93
C PRO A 45 19.75 4.10 -0.75
N PHE A 46 19.21 4.16 0.46
CA PHE A 46 17.83 3.77 0.76
C PHE A 46 16.84 4.88 0.35
N SER A 47 16.70 5.11 -0.95
CA SER A 47 15.84 6.15 -1.53
C SER A 47 15.07 5.59 -2.72
N SER A 48 13.77 5.87 -2.78
CA SER A 48 12.92 5.39 -3.88
C SER A 48 13.17 6.12 -5.19
N HIS A 49 13.66 7.35 -5.14
CA HIS A 49 13.78 8.27 -6.29
C HIS A 49 12.44 8.61 -6.99
N ASN A 50 11.30 8.31 -6.34
CA ASN A 50 9.97 8.50 -6.91
C ASN A 50 9.53 9.97 -7.01
N TYR A 51 10.13 10.90 -6.26
CA TYR A 51 9.81 12.33 -6.35
C TYR A 51 9.95 12.87 -7.78
N ASN A 52 11.01 12.46 -8.49
CA ASN A 52 11.24 12.88 -9.87
C ASN A 52 10.14 12.37 -10.82
N LEU A 53 9.55 11.21 -10.52
CA LEU A 53 8.40 10.71 -11.27
C LEU A 53 7.18 11.58 -11.03
N VAL A 54 6.91 12.00 -9.79
CA VAL A 54 5.82 12.94 -9.49
C VAL A 54 6.00 14.27 -10.21
N VAL A 55 7.22 14.83 -10.20
CA VAL A 55 7.53 16.06 -10.96
C VAL A 55 7.28 15.87 -12.45
N LYS A 56 7.75 14.76 -13.03
CA LYS A 56 7.53 14.41 -14.45
C LYS A 56 6.05 14.29 -14.78
N THR A 57 5.26 13.63 -13.92
CA THR A 57 3.81 13.49 -14.09
C THR A 57 3.10 14.84 -14.09
N LEU A 58 3.41 15.71 -13.12
CA LEU A 58 2.76 17.02 -13.00
C LEU A 58 3.18 18.03 -14.07
N LEU A 59 4.34 17.83 -14.71
CA LEU A 59 4.83 18.68 -15.79
C LEU A 59 3.90 18.67 -17.01
N VAL A 60 3.09 17.62 -17.20
CA VAL A 60 2.12 17.50 -18.30
C VAL A 60 1.15 18.69 -18.36
N TYR A 61 0.85 19.30 -17.21
CA TYR A 61 -0.01 20.48 -17.11
C TYR A 61 0.68 21.69 -16.43
N ASP A 62 2.03 21.74 -16.45
CA ASP A 62 2.82 22.79 -15.80
C ASP A 62 2.55 22.96 -14.28
N LEU A 63 2.26 21.85 -13.58
CA LEU A 63 1.91 21.83 -12.15
C LEU A 63 3.07 21.41 -11.23
N GLN A 64 4.32 21.47 -11.69
CA GLN A 64 5.50 21.00 -10.95
C GLN A 64 5.71 21.70 -9.60
N SER A 65 5.20 22.92 -9.42
CA SER A 65 5.24 23.63 -8.14
C SER A 65 4.45 22.92 -7.02
N LEU A 66 3.52 22.03 -7.39
CA LEU A 66 2.72 21.23 -6.45
C LEU A 66 3.37 19.88 -6.12
N ALA A 67 4.50 19.53 -6.74
CA ALA A 67 5.09 18.19 -6.63
C ALA A 67 5.43 17.78 -5.20
N THR A 68 6.00 18.68 -4.40
CA THR A 68 6.31 18.40 -2.98
C THR A 68 5.05 18.10 -2.18
N GLY A 69 3.98 18.87 -2.40
CA GLY A 69 2.69 18.67 -1.72
C GLY A 69 2.03 17.35 -2.14
N ALA A 70 2.01 17.06 -3.43
CA ALA A 70 1.47 15.82 -3.98
C ALA A 70 2.25 14.59 -3.48
N TYR A 71 3.58 14.68 -3.46
CA TYR A 71 4.44 13.59 -2.98
C TYR A 71 4.29 13.37 -1.47
N LEU A 72 4.15 14.44 -0.69
CA LEU A 72 3.82 14.33 0.73
C LEU A 72 2.46 13.64 0.95
N ALA A 73 1.44 13.98 0.15
CA ALA A 73 0.13 13.33 0.25
C ALA A 73 0.20 11.82 -0.05
N ILE A 74 1.00 11.42 -1.05
CA ILE A 74 1.30 10.01 -1.36
C ILE A 74 1.93 9.31 -0.15
N ILE A 75 2.97 9.91 0.43
CA ILE A 75 3.67 9.36 1.60
C ILE A 75 2.70 9.21 2.79
N LEU A 76 1.87 10.22 3.06
CA LEU A 76 0.88 10.17 4.14
C LEU A 76 -0.16 9.07 3.90
N GLY A 77 -0.64 8.88 2.68
CA GLY A 77 -1.53 7.77 2.34
C GLY A 77 -0.88 6.41 2.60
N CYS A 78 0.36 6.23 2.16
CA CYS A 78 1.11 4.99 2.41
C CYS A 78 1.39 4.76 3.90
N PHE A 79 1.66 5.82 4.65
CA PHE A 79 1.85 5.78 6.10
C PHE A 79 0.58 5.34 6.83
N ILE A 80 -0.58 5.89 6.46
CA ILE A 80 -1.89 5.48 7.00
C ILE A 80 -2.15 4.00 6.69
N ALA A 81 -1.92 3.57 5.46
CA ALA A 81 -2.06 2.15 5.09
C ALA A 81 -1.14 1.25 5.93
N SER A 82 0.13 1.66 6.12
CA SER A 82 1.09 0.94 6.97
C SER A 82 0.59 0.80 8.41
N ILE A 83 0.12 1.90 9.02
CA ILE A 83 -0.45 1.87 10.39
C ILE A 83 -1.61 0.90 10.47
N LEU A 84 -2.54 0.96 9.52
CA LEU A 84 -3.72 0.09 9.51
C LEU A 84 -3.35 -1.39 9.37
N PHE A 85 -2.38 -1.72 8.51
CA PHE A 85 -1.90 -3.09 8.38
C PHE A 85 -1.17 -3.57 9.65
N TRP A 86 -0.32 -2.75 10.27
CA TRP A 86 0.30 -3.10 11.55
C TRP A 86 -0.73 -3.26 12.67
N TRP A 87 -1.76 -2.41 12.70
CA TRP A 87 -2.86 -2.54 13.64
C TRP A 87 -3.63 -3.84 13.39
N ALA A 88 -3.87 -4.22 12.14
CA ALA A 88 -4.46 -5.52 11.79
C ALA A 88 -3.58 -6.71 12.26
N VAL A 89 -2.25 -6.63 12.13
CA VAL A 89 -1.32 -7.65 12.64
C VAL A 89 -1.45 -7.81 14.16
N ILE A 90 -1.45 -6.70 14.90
CA ILE A 90 -1.41 -6.71 16.38
C ILE A 90 -2.78 -7.07 16.97
N SER A 91 -3.84 -6.45 16.46
CA SER A 91 -5.20 -6.62 16.99
C SER A 91 -5.83 -7.95 16.60
N LEU A 92 -5.37 -8.56 15.50
CA LEU A 92 -5.99 -9.73 14.87
C LEU A 92 -7.48 -9.50 14.55
N ASN A 93 -7.88 -8.23 14.38
CA ASN A 93 -9.25 -7.84 14.09
C ASN A 93 -9.49 -7.83 12.57
N LYS A 94 -10.54 -8.56 12.14
CA LYS A 94 -10.94 -8.68 10.73
C LYS A 94 -11.42 -7.35 10.14
N GLU A 95 -12.14 -6.54 10.90
CA GLU A 95 -12.65 -5.24 10.44
C GLU A 95 -11.51 -4.27 10.16
N VAL A 96 -10.50 -4.25 11.04
CA VAL A 96 -9.27 -3.45 10.85
C VAL A 96 -8.52 -3.94 9.61
N SER A 97 -8.47 -5.25 9.39
CA SER A 97 -7.86 -5.84 8.19
C SER A 97 -8.59 -5.42 6.91
N TYR A 98 -9.93 -5.43 6.91
CA TYR A 98 -10.74 -4.97 5.77
C TYR A 98 -10.54 -3.48 5.50
N LEU A 99 -10.48 -2.66 6.55
CA LEU A 99 -10.19 -1.24 6.42
C LEU A 99 -8.80 -0.99 5.81
N ALA A 100 -7.77 -1.72 6.26
CA ALA A 100 -6.41 -1.63 5.71
C ALA A 100 -6.38 -1.98 4.21
N PHE A 101 -7.08 -3.05 3.82
CA PHE A 101 -7.23 -3.41 2.41
C PHE A 101 -8.00 -2.35 1.62
N ALA A 102 -9.11 -1.84 2.14
CA ALA A 102 -9.89 -0.80 1.46
C ALA A 102 -9.07 0.47 1.20
N VAL A 103 -8.31 0.93 2.20
CA VAL A 103 -7.42 2.11 2.05
C VAL A 103 -6.31 1.84 1.04
N SER A 104 -5.64 0.69 1.11
CA SER A 104 -4.57 0.37 0.17
C SER A 104 -5.04 0.19 -1.27
N LEU A 105 -6.21 -0.41 -1.48
CA LEU A 105 -6.86 -0.51 -2.80
C LEU A 105 -7.23 0.87 -3.35
N ALA A 106 -7.79 1.75 -2.52
CA ALA A 106 -8.15 3.11 -2.92
C ALA A 106 -6.91 3.92 -3.34
N ILE A 107 -5.80 3.80 -2.61
CA ILE A 107 -4.52 4.44 -2.98
C ILE A 107 -4.06 3.97 -4.36
N THR A 108 -4.02 2.66 -4.61
CA THR A 108 -3.58 2.13 -5.91
C THR A 108 -4.54 2.50 -7.05
N ALA A 109 -5.84 2.49 -6.79
CA ALA A 109 -6.84 2.93 -7.77
C ALA A 109 -6.68 4.41 -8.14
N ILE A 110 -6.40 5.27 -7.15
CA ILE A 110 -6.09 6.68 -7.40
C ILE A 110 -4.85 6.80 -8.30
N PHE A 111 -3.78 6.02 -8.07
CA PHE A 111 -2.61 6.05 -8.95
C PHE A 111 -2.96 5.73 -10.42
N ILE A 112 -3.79 4.73 -10.67
CA ILE A 112 -4.24 4.39 -12.03
C ILE A 112 -5.05 5.53 -12.65
N LEU A 113 -5.95 6.15 -11.88
CA LEU A 113 -6.69 7.33 -12.36
C LEU A 113 -5.76 8.50 -12.69
N PHE A 114 -4.70 8.69 -11.91
CA PHE A 114 -3.69 9.70 -12.17
C PHE A 114 -2.83 9.36 -13.40
N ASP A 115 -2.49 8.08 -13.61
CA ASP A 115 -1.77 7.66 -14.82
C ASP A 115 -2.57 8.04 -16.08
N GLU A 116 -3.88 7.81 -16.08
CA GLU A 116 -4.77 8.20 -17.18
C GLU A 116 -4.89 9.73 -17.30
N PHE A 117 -5.17 10.42 -16.19
CA PHE A 117 -5.38 11.88 -16.21
C PHE A 117 -4.15 12.67 -16.66
N PHE A 118 -2.95 12.22 -16.26
CA PHE A 118 -1.67 12.82 -16.61
C PHE A 118 -0.99 12.13 -17.80
N ILE A 119 -1.64 11.16 -18.46
CA ILE A 119 -1.11 10.49 -19.66
C ILE A 119 0.29 9.87 -19.39
N GLN A 120 0.46 9.20 -18.25
CA GLN A 120 1.71 8.56 -17.80
C GLN A 120 1.65 7.02 -17.91
N TYR A 121 1.48 6.53 -19.13
CA TYR A 121 1.34 5.09 -19.42
C TYR A 121 2.59 4.23 -19.14
N GLU A 122 3.74 4.86 -18.91
CA GLU A 122 4.99 4.15 -18.57
C GLU A 122 4.85 3.35 -17.26
N PHE A 123 4.03 3.83 -16.31
CA PHE A 123 3.90 3.24 -14.98
C PHE A 123 2.56 2.54 -14.74
N GLU A 124 1.58 2.76 -15.61
CA GLU A 124 0.23 2.20 -15.49
C GLU A 124 0.25 0.68 -15.29
N HIS A 125 1.04 -0.03 -16.09
CA HIS A 125 1.19 -1.49 -15.98
C HIS A 125 1.62 -1.94 -14.57
N GLN A 126 2.52 -1.19 -13.92
CA GLN A 126 2.97 -1.51 -12.56
C GLN A 126 1.87 -1.25 -11.52
N HIS A 127 1.09 -0.18 -11.68
CA HIS A 127 -0.04 0.11 -10.79
C HIS A 127 -1.18 -0.90 -10.97
N VAL A 128 -1.49 -1.33 -12.21
CA VAL A 128 -2.49 -2.36 -12.50
C VAL A 128 -2.08 -3.72 -11.92
N ILE A 129 -0.82 -4.14 -12.09
CA ILE A 129 -0.31 -5.37 -11.47
C ILE A 129 -0.45 -5.30 -9.95
N ARG A 130 -0.07 -4.16 -9.35
CA ARG A 130 -0.15 -3.97 -7.90
C ARG A 130 -1.59 -4.04 -7.40
N LEU A 131 -2.52 -3.39 -8.10
CA LEU A 131 -3.94 -3.44 -7.77
C LEU A 131 -4.47 -4.87 -7.87
N THR A 132 -4.12 -5.57 -8.95
CA THR A 132 -4.51 -6.97 -9.15
C THR A 132 -4.00 -7.85 -8.03
N PHE A 133 -2.74 -7.69 -7.64
CA PHE A 133 -2.14 -8.45 -6.55
C PHE A 133 -2.79 -8.12 -5.19
N GLN A 134 -3.16 -6.86 -4.94
CA GLN A 134 -3.93 -6.46 -3.75
C GLN A 134 -5.32 -7.10 -3.75
N ILE A 135 -6.03 -7.09 -4.87
CA ILE A 135 -7.36 -7.71 -5.00
C ILE A 135 -7.27 -9.22 -4.75
N VAL A 136 -6.32 -9.91 -5.38
CA VAL A 136 -6.16 -11.36 -5.22
C VAL A 136 -5.84 -11.72 -3.76
N THR A 137 -4.91 -10.99 -3.12
CA THR A 137 -4.55 -11.24 -1.72
C THR A 137 -5.69 -10.88 -0.75
N PHE A 138 -6.47 -9.83 -1.04
CA PHE A 138 -7.68 -9.49 -0.30
C PHE A 138 -8.75 -10.57 -0.44
N LEU A 139 -9.04 -11.05 -1.65
CA LEU A 139 -10.02 -12.11 -1.89
C LEU A 139 -9.62 -13.40 -1.18
N LEU A 140 -8.33 -13.77 -1.24
CA LEU A 140 -7.81 -14.92 -0.51
C LEU A 140 -8.00 -14.75 1.01
N TYR A 141 -7.66 -13.57 1.54
CA TYR A 141 -7.87 -13.25 2.95
C TYR A 141 -9.35 -13.34 3.35
N TYR A 142 -10.25 -12.77 2.54
CA TYR A 142 -11.69 -12.74 2.78
C TYR A 142 -12.29 -14.15 2.78
N LEU A 143 -11.98 -14.96 1.76
CA LEU A 143 -12.51 -16.33 1.62
C LEU A 143 -12.09 -17.22 2.79
N ILE A 144 -10.82 -17.15 3.21
CA ILE A 144 -10.32 -17.92 4.35
C ILE A 144 -10.95 -17.40 5.66
N SER A 145 -11.04 -16.08 5.83
CA SER A 145 -11.60 -15.46 7.04
C SER A 145 -13.09 -15.73 7.22
N CYS A 146 -13.84 -15.87 6.13
CA CYS A 146 -15.27 -16.19 6.16
C CYS A 146 -15.52 -17.64 6.61
N LYS A 147 -14.75 -18.59 6.08
CA LYS A 147 -14.84 -20.01 6.45
C LYS A 147 -14.58 -20.29 7.93
N ASP A 148 -13.73 -19.49 8.56
CA ASP A 148 -13.48 -19.58 10.01
C ASP A 148 -14.69 -19.14 10.85
N ASN A 149 -15.54 -18.23 10.37
CA ASN A 149 -16.74 -17.80 11.10
C ASN A 149 -17.84 -18.87 11.09
N GLU A 150 -18.07 -19.55 9.96
CA GLU A 150 -19.09 -20.61 9.84
C GLU A 150 -18.83 -21.80 10.77
N LYS A 151 -17.55 -22.12 11.03
CA LYS A 151 -17.15 -23.18 11.99
C LYS A 151 -17.46 -22.83 13.46
N PHE A 152 -17.58 -21.54 13.79
CA PHE A 152 -17.92 -21.10 15.15
C PHE A 152 -19.43 -21.11 15.39
N GLU A 153 -20.24 -20.85 14.37
CA GLU A 153 -21.71 -20.84 14.49
C GLU A 153 -22.32 -22.24 14.52
N THR A 154 -21.74 -23.20 13.80
CA THR A 154 -22.20 -24.60 13.77
C THR A 154 -21.90 -25.41 15.04
N LYS A 155 -21.16 -24.83 16.00
CA LYS A 155 -20.79 -25.45 17.28
C LYS A 155 -21.54 -24.89 18.50
N LYS A 156 -22.46 -23.94 18.31
CA LYS A 156 -23.40 -23.47 19.34
C LYS A 156 -24.71 -24.22 19.22
#